data_AF-A0A925FIN7-F1
#
_entry.id   AF-A0A925FIN7-F1
#
_cell.length_a   1.000
_cell.length_b   1.000
_cell.length_c   1.000
_cell.angle_alpha   90.00
_cell.angle_beta   90.00
_cell.angle_gamma   90.00
#
_symmetry.space_group_name_H-M   'P 1'
#
loop_
_entity.id
_entity.type
_entity.pdbx_description
1 polymer ?
#
loop_
_entity_poly.entity_id
_entity_poly.type
_entity_poly.pdbx_seq_one_letter_code
_entity_poly.pdbx_strand_id
1 'polypeptide(L)'
;MIERSTGSLLANGLLSLFDDGRWSMQGQLAGSRYSAPMAPGGLFKRWFSDLRGELALSSSATAQQGFMPTLQVNAETRLHLTADRYALRGGAALARTFDGVGWRTTVIGEGGGWWRVRPSAIVHATTRPMQLQFGDLLGDTEGGVSWVRGRSEYDWTLGVRLGEADKGTSAWGTFTATWPLRAGLFGTASIGSYPVDLIQGLPGGRYVAVALRLPGGKLPKWRTRPAPRIEPVIPERPELPTSEPLTLVIGPALDSLEIREIRVWAPGVREVELLADFVDWIAVPLLKQPNGEWRGYYYVTAGLHRLNLRLDGREIAVPRNLVTVRDEFNGAVGIVVVK
;
A
#
# COMPACT_ATOMS: atom_id res chain seq x y z
N MET A 1 -0.86 2.21 32.32
CA MET A 1 -2.11 1.67 31.76
C MET A 1 -1.90 1.56 30.26
N ILE A 2 -1.79 0.35 29.70
CA ILE A 2 -1.60 0.17 28.25
C ILE A 2 -2.97 0.45 27.61
N GLU A 3 -3.06 1.47 26.77
CA GLU A 3 -4.25 1.77 25.97
C GLU A 3 -4.54 0.57 25.07
N ARG A 4 -5.67 -0.11 25.33
CA ARG A 4 -6.12 -1.27 24.54
C ARG A 4 -7.13 -0.76 23.53
N SER A 5 -6.92 -1.02 22.23
CA SER A 5 -7.84 -0.57 21.18
C SER A 5 -9.26 -1.06 21.45
N THR A 6 -10.23 -0.16 21.29
CA THR A 6 -11.66 -0.46 21.48
C THR A 6 -12.30 -1.10 20.26
N GLY A 7 -11.57 -1.20 19.16
CA GLY A 7 -11.98 -1.92 17.96
C GLY A 7 -10.84 -2.07 16.96
N SER A 8 -11.10 -2.81 15.90
CA SER A 8 -10.19 -3.02 14.79
C SER A 8 -10.96 -3.08 13.47
N LEU A 9 -10.31 -2.67 12.39
CA LEU A 9 -10.80 -2.83 11.03
C LEU A 9 -9.64 -3.31 10.16
N LEU A 10 -9.86 -4.39 9.42
CA LEU A 10 -8.91 -4.98 8.49
C LEU A 10 -9.60 -5.17 7.14
N ALA A 11 -8.94 -4.71 6.09
CA ALA A 11 -9.35 -4.93 4.71
C ALA A 11 -8.15 -5.47 3.94
N ASN A 12 -8.35 -6.56 3.21
CA ASN A 12 -7.35 -7.18 2.35
C ASN A 12 -7.98 -7.55 1.01
N GLY A 13 -7.20 -7.42 -0.07
CA GLY A 13 -7.59 -7.82 -1.41
C GLY A 13 -6.39 -8.41 -2.14
N LEU A 14 -6.63 -9.51 -2.84
CA LEU A 14 -5.68 -10.15 -3.74
C LEU A 14 -6.31 -10.21 -5.13
N LEU A 15 -5.55 -9.79 -6.14
CA LEU A 15 -5.89 -9.97 -7.55
C LEU A 15 -4.74 -10.71 -8.21
N SER A 16 -5.06 -11.80 -8.91
CA SER A 16 -4.10 -12.59 -9.68
C SER A 16 -4.52 -12.61 -11.14
N LEU A 17 -3.56 -12.47 -12.03
CA LEU A 17 -3.70 -12.66 -13.48
C LEU A 17 -2.86 -13.87 -13.87
N PHE A 18 -3.43 -14.78 -14.66
CA PHE A 18 -2.76 -15.98 -15.14
C PHE A 18 -2.24 -15.77 -16.57
N ASP A 19 -1.22 -16.53 -16.95
CA ASP A 19 -0.59 -16.45 -18.28
C ASP A 19 -1.56 -16.74 -19.44
N ASP A 20 -2.67 -17.46 -19.15
CA ASP A 20 -3.75 -17.73 -20.09
C ASP A 20 -4.82 -16.63 -20.16
N GLY A 21 -4.57 -15.48 -19.50
CA GLY A 21 -5.46 -14.32 -19.48
C GLY A 21 -6.63 -14.43 -18.50
N ARG A 22 -6.76 -15.53 -17.75
CA ARG A 22 -7.76 -15.63 -16.68
C ARG A 22 -7.36 -14.79 -15.48
N TRP A 23 -8.35 -14.46 -14.65
CA TRP A 23 -8.14 -13.74 -13.39
C TRP A 23 -8.78 -14.46 -12.22
N SER A 24 -8.23 -14.23 -11.02
CA SER A 24 -8.87 -14.52 -9.74
C SER A 24 -8.75 -13.34 -8.79
N MET A 25 -9.79 -13.12 -8.01
CA MET A 25 -9.89 -12.09 -6.99
C MET A 25 -10.31 -12.72 -5.67
N GLN A 26 -9.68 -12.29 -4.59
CA GLN A 26 -10.06 -12.63 -3.22
C GLN A 26 -10.09 -11.34 -2.41
N GLY A 27 -11.11 -11.18 -1.57
CA GLY A 27 -11.25 -10.02 -0.70
C GLY A 27 -11.68 -10.44 0.69
N GLN A 28 -11.21 -9.71 1.70
CA GLN A 28 -11.65 -9.88 3.08
C GLN A 28 -11.82 -8.50 3.72
N LEU A 29 -12.94 -8.32 4.41
CA LEU A 29 -13.21 -7.21 5.31
C LEU A 29 -13.57 -7.78 6.68
N ALA A 30 -12.90 -7.33 7.74
CA ALA A 30 -13.19 -7.74 9.10
C ALA A 30 -13.16 -6.53 10.02
N GLY A 31 -14.17 -6.41 10.87
CA GLY A 31 -14.24 -5.37 11.89
C GLY A 31 -14.66 -5.97 13.23
N SER A 32 -14.09 -5.45 14.32
CA SER A 32 -14.53 -5.81 15.67
C SER A 32 -14.58 -4.60 16.59
N ARG A 33 -15.45 -4.69 17.60
CA ARG A 33 -15.60 -3.68 18.64
C ARG A 33 -15.75 -4.34 20.01
N TYR A 34 -14.96 -3.86 20.96
CA TYR A 34 -15.01 -4.29 22.35
C TYR A 34 -15.92 -3.38 23.17
N SER A 35 -16.58 -3.95 24.17
CA SER A 35 -17.25 -3.19 25.22
C SER A 35 -16.24 -2.44 26.09
N ALA A 36 -16.74 -1.52 26.90
CA ALA A 36 -15.95 -1.00 28.01
C ALA A 36 -15.48 -2.16 28.94
N PRO A 37 -14.32 -2.03 29.59
CA PRO A 37 -13.85 -2.98 30.59
C PRO A 37 -14.84 -3.06 31.76
N MET A 38 -15.18 -4.27 32.19
CA MET A 38 -16.09 -4.50 33.32
C MET A 38 -15.37 -5.30 34.39
N ALA A 39 -15.62 -4.97 35.66
CA ALA A 39 -15.12 -5.77 36.77
C ALA A 39 -15.87 -7.12 36.80
N PRO A 40 -15.17 -8.27 36.81
CA PRO A 40 -15.83 -9.57 36.91
C PRO A 40 -16.61 -9.68 38.23
N GLY A 41 -17.84 -10.19 38.16
CA GLY A 41 -18.69 -10.44 39.34
C GLY A 41 -18.44 -11.80 39.98
N GLY A 42 -18.86 -11.94 41.25
CA GLY A 42 -18.92 -13.23 41.94
C GLY A 42 -17.58 -13.96 42.05
N LEU A 43 -17.59 -15.27 41.77
CA LEU A 43 -16.42 -16.15 41.85
C LEU A 43 -15.30 -15.72 40.88
N PHE A 44 -15.65 -15.17 39.71
CA PHE A 44 -14.69 -14.80 38.67
C PHE A 44 -13.73 -13.67 39.07
N LYS A 45 -14.12 -12.79 40.00
CA LYS A 45 -13.27 -11.70 40.50
C LYS A 45 -11.97 -12.18 41.14
N ARG A 46 -11.93 -13.43 41.62
CA ARG A 46 -10.73 -14.02 42.24
C ARG A 46 -9.66 -14.42 41.23
N TRP A 47 -10.07 -14.68 39.99
CA TRP A 47 -9.18 -15.23 38.95
C TRP A 47 -8.95 -14.22 37.81
N PHE A 48 -9.92 -13.36 37.52
CA PHE A 48 -9.86 -12.43 36.41
C PHE A 48 -9.93 -10.99 36.90
N SER A 49 -9.17 -10.11 36.24
CA SER A 49 -9.13 -8.68 36.54
C SER A 49 -10.07 -7.86 35.66
N ASP A 50 -10.40 -8.34 34.45
CA ASP A 50 -11.21 -7.61 33.47
C ASP A 50 -12.10 -8.57 32.66
N LEU A 51 -13.35 -8.17 32.43
CA LEU A 51 -14.35 -8.82 31.59
C LEU A 51 -14.73 -7.87 30.45
N ARG A 52 -14.74 -8.38 29.21
CA ARG A 52 -15.19 -7.62 28.04
C ARG A 52 -16.09 -8.43 27.12
N GLY A 53 -17.08 -7.77 26.53
CA GLY A 53 -17.77 -8.26 25.35
C GLY A 53 -17.06 -7.82 24.07
N GLU A 54 -17.20 -8.61 23.02
CA GLU A 54 -16.77 -8.27 21.66
C GLU A 54 -17.90 -8.62 20.68
N LEU A 55 -18.15 -7.70 19.75
CA LEU A 55 -18.94 -7.95 18.55
C LEU A 55 -18.00 -7.84 17.35
N ALA A 56 -17.99 -8.86 16.50
CA ALA A 56 -17.20 -8.87 15.28
C ALA A 56 -18.08 -9.20 14.07
N LEU A 57 -17.75 -8.59 12.94
CA LEU A 57 -18.35 -8.88 11.65
C LEU A 57 -17.23 -9.03 10.64
N SER A 58 -17.25 -10.12 9.88
CA SER A 58 -16.32 -10.31 8.78
C SER A 58 -17.04 -10.79 7.53
N SER A 59 -16.46 -10.45 6.38
CA SER A 59 -16.90 -10.95 5.09
C SER A 59 -15.68 -11.29 4.25
N SER A 60 -15.71 -12.44 3.59
CA SER A 60 -14.71 -12.88 2.64
C SER A 60 -15.39 -13.27 1.34
N ALA A 61 -14.80 -12.88 0.22
CA ALA A 61 -15.33 -13.18 -1.10
C ALA A 61 -14.22 -13.70 -2.00
N THR A 62 -14.55 -14.68 -2.84
CA THR A 62 -13.65 -15.14 -3.90
C THR A 62 -14.40 -15.17 -5.23
N ALA A 63 -13.72 -14.75 -6.29
CA ALA A 63 -14.24 -14.81 -7.65
C ALA A 63 -13.10 -15.21 -8.58
N GLN A 64 -13.35 -16.14 -9.48
CA GLN A 64 -12.37 -16.56 -10.47
C GLN A 64 -13.06 -16.85 -11.78
N GLN A 65 -12.43 -16.48 -12.89
CA GLN A 65 -12.95 -16.77 -14.21
C GLN A 65 -13.05 -18.29 -14.43
N GLY A 66 -14.27 -18.77 -14.69
CA GLY A 66 -14.59 -20.18 -14.90
C GLY A 66 -14.96 -20.96 -13.63
N PHE A 67 -14.99 -20.31 -12.46
CA PHE A 67 -15.48 -20.89 -11.20
C PHE A 67 -16.66 -20.08 -10.66
N MET A 68 -17.48 -20.69 -9.81
CA MET A 68 -18.55 -19.98 -9.14
C MET A 68 -17.98 -19.06 -8.05
N PRO A 69 -18.44 -17.80 -7.96
CA PRO A 69 -17.99 -16.91 -6.90
C PRO A 69 -18.54 -17.36 -5.55
N THR A 70 -17.75 -17.21 -4.50
CA THR A 70 -18.17 -17.47 -3.13
C THR A 70 -18.19 -16.18 -2.31
N LEU A 71 -19.12 -16.10 -1.37
CA LEU A 71 -19.22 -15.00 -0.41
C LEU A 71 -19.57 -15.57 0.95
N GLN A 72 -18.75 -15.32 1.95
CA GLN A 72 -19.05 -15.61 3.34
C GLN A 72 -19.25 -14.30 4.11
N VAL A 73 -20.24 -14.30 4.99
CA VAL A 73 -20.46 -13.26 6.00
C VAL A 73 -20.56 -13.97 7.34
N ASN A 74 -19.77 -13.52 8.32
CA ASN A 74 -19.70 -14.11 9.65
C ASN A 74 -19.91 -13.03 10.71
N ALA A 75 -20.93 -13.20 11.54
CA ALA A 75 -21.24 -12.33 12.68
C ALA A 75 -20.95 -13.08 13.98
N GLU A 76 -20.06 -12.53 14.80
CA GLU A 76 -19.52 -13.19 15.99
C GLU A 76 -19.78 -12.35 17.23
N THR A 77 -20.08 -13.03 18.33
CA THR A 77 -20.20 -12.44 19.67
C THR A 77 -19.32 -13.22 20.64
N ARG A 78 -18.49 -12.51 21.41
CA ARG A 78 -17.58 -13.16 22.38
C ARG A 78 -17.60 -12.45 23.72
N LEU A 79 -17.33 -13.21 24.76
CA LEU A 79 -16.96 -12.72 26.08
C LEU A 79 -15.51 -13.09 26.35
N HIS A 80 -14.76 -12.15 26.92
CA HIS A 80 -13.34 -12.29 27.25
C HIS A 80 -13.15 -12.04 28.74
N LEU A 81 -12.65 -13.05 29.44
CA LEU A 81 -12.21 -12.97 30.83
C LEU A 81 -10.68 -12.91 30.83
N THR A 82 -10.10 -11.82 31.32
CA THR A 82 -8.65 -11.59 31.23
C THR A 82 -8.02 -11.42 32.61
N ALA A 83 -6.80 -11.92 32.73
CA ALA A 83 -5.89 -11.75 33.85
C ALA A 83 -4.51 -11.34 33.31
N ASP A 84 -3.54 -11.12 34.20
CA ASP A 84 -2.21 -10.64 33.78
C ASP A 84 -1.43 -11.66 32.94
N ARG A 85 -1.65 -12.97 33.19
CA ARG A 85 -0.89 -14.06 32.57
C ARG A 85 -1.73 -15.02 31.74
N TYR A 86 -3.05 -14.88 31.73
CA TYR A 86 -3.93 -15.74 30.97
C TYR A 86 -5.23 -15.03 30.63
N ALA A 87 -5.95 -15.55 29.64
CA ALA A 87 -7.32 -15.17 29.38
C ALA A 87 -8.11 -16.36 28.87
N LEU A 88 -9.41 -16.33 29.14
CA LEU A 88 -10.40 -17.21 28.55
C LEU A 88 -11.35 -16.40 27.69
N ARG A 89 -11.81 -17.00 26.60
CA ARG A 89 -12.86 -16.44 25.76
C ARG A 89 -13.88 -17.52 25.40
N GLY A 90 -15.11 -17.09 25.23
CA GLY A 90 -16.19 -17.96 24.78
C GLY A 90 -17.21 -17.14 24.00
N GLY A 91 -17.85 -17.75 23.02
CA GLY A 91 -18.74 -17.03 22.14
C GLY A 91 -19.54 -17.92 21.21
N ALA A 92 -20.32 -17.26 20.37
CA ALA A 92 -21.06 -17.89 19.30
C ALA A 92 -21.02 -17.00 18.06
N ALA A 93 -21.16 -17.63 16.90
CA ALA A 93 -21.19 -16.96 15.63
C ALA A 93 -22.20 -17.59 14.67
N LEU A 94 -22.64 -16.77 13.72
CA LEU A 94 -23.48 -17.17 12.61
C LEU A 94 -22.73 -16.85 11.32
N ALA A 95 -22.47 -17.88 10.53
CA ALA A 95 -21.88 -17.73 9.21
C ALA A 95 -22.95 -17.98 8.13
N ARG A 96 -23.01 -17.10 7.14
CA ARG A 96 -23.81 -17.24 5.93
C ARG A 96 -22.85 -17.31 4.76
N THR A 97 -22.90 -18.40 4.01
CA THR A 97 -21.98 -18.63 2.89
C THR A 97 -22.77 -18.89 1.61
N PHE A 98 -22.49 -18.13 0.57
CA PHE A 98 -22.91 -18.40 -0.79
C PHE A 98 -21.84 -19.24 -1.48
N ASP A 99 -22.22 -20.44 -1.91
CA ASP A 99 -21.32 -21.43 -2.55
C ASP A 99 -21.37 -21.38 -4.10
N GLY A 100 -22.03 -20.37 -4.67
CA GLY A 100 -22.27 -20.26 -6.11
C GLY A 100 -23.65 -20.76 -6.55
N VAL A 101 -24.32 -21.57 -5.72
CA VAL A 101 -25.64 -22.13 -6.01
C VAL A 101 -26.68 -21.63 -5.02
N GLY A 102 -26.33 -21.56 -3.73
CA GLY A 102 -27.26 -21.15 -2.69
C GLY A 102 -26.60 -20.65 -1.43
N TRP A 103 -27.42 -20.08 -0.55
CA TRP A 103 -26.97 -19.63 0.77
C TRP A 103 -27.05 -20.76 1.78
N ARG A 104 -25.92 -21.01 2.44
CA ARG A 104 -25.73 -21.93 3.56
C ARG A 104 -25.63 -21.17 4.85
N THR A 105 -26.21 -21.71 5.91
CA THR A 105 -26.08 -21.17 7.27
C THR A 105 -25.32 -22.16 8.13
N THR A 106 -24.32 -21.68 8.85
CA THR A 106 -23.57 -22.45 9.84
C THR A 106 -23.65 -21.73 11.18
N VAL A 107 -23.99 -22.49 12.23
CA VAL A 107 -23.93 -22.01 13.62
C VAL A 107 -22.61 -22.48 14.21
N ILE A 108 -21.87 -21.57 14.83
CA ILE A 108 -20.53 -21.84 15.34
C ILE A 108 -20.51 -21.48 16.82
N GLY A 109 -20.11 -22.41 17.68
CA GLY A 109 -19.68 -22.11 19.04
C GLY A 109 -18.17 -21.86 19.06
N GLU A 110 -17.70 -21.07 20.01
CA GLU A 110 -16.27 -20.89 20.26
C GLU A 110 -15.97 -20.95 21.75
N GLY A 111 -14.91 -21.66 22.10
CA GLY A 111 -14.28 -21.59 23.41
C GLY A 111 -12.77 -21.58 23.24
N GLY A 112 -12.06 -20.79 24.02
CA GLY A 112 -10.61 -20.78 23.92
C GLY A 112 -9.95 -19.92 24.98
N GLY A 113 -8.64 -19.83 24.90
CA GLY A 113 -7.87 -19.03 25.82
C GLY A 113 -6.40 -19.03 25.48
N TRP A 114 -5.67 -18.18 26.20
CA TRP A 114 -4.22 -18.13 26.14
C TRP A 114 -3.62 -18.09 27.52
N TRP A 115 -2.39 -18.57 27.63
CA TRP A 115 -1.57 -18.52 28.82
C TRP A 115 -0.15 -18.10 28.43
N ARG A 116 0.33 -17.02 29.03
CA ARG A 116 1.74 -16.64 29.05
C ARG A 116 2.55 -17.54 29.98
N VAL A 117 3.19 -18.56 29.43
CA VAL A 117 4.01 -19.53 30.18
C VAL A 117 5.36 -18.92 30.58
N ARG A 118 5.92 -18.04 29.73
CA ARG A 118 7.14 -17.26 29.99
C ARG A 118 6.95 -15.83 29.48
N PRO A 119 7.78 -14.85 29.89
CA PRO A 119 7.69 -13.48 29.35
C PRO A 119 7.73 -13.42 27.82
N SER A 120 8.39 -14.39 27.20
CA SER A 120 8.59 -14.49 25.76
C SER A 120 7.81 -15.64 25.10
N ALA A 121 6.86 -16.28 25.78
CA ALA A 121 6.10 -17.40 25.21
C ALA A 121 4.65 -17.41 25.68
N ILE A 122 3.74 -17.57 24.71
CA ILE A 122 2.30 -17.66 24.90
C ILE A 122 1.81 -18.96 24.26
N VAL A 123 1.07 -19.74 25.01
CA VAL A 123 0.34 -20.91 24.51
C VAL A 123 -1.12 -20.52 24.39
N HIS A 124 -1.80 -20.99 23.36
CA HIS A 124 -3.23 -20.79 23.18
C HIS A 124 -3.91 -22.07 22.74
N ALA A 125 -5.19 -22.18 23.03
CA ALA A 125 -6.04 -23.25 22.56
C ALA A 125 -7.42 -22.68 22.22
N THR A 126 -8.02 -23.15 21.14
CA THR A 126 -9.36 -22.77 20.71
C THR A 126 -10.09 -24.02 20.23
N THR A 127 -11.37 -24.12 20.55
CA THR A 127 -12.28 -25.14 20.02
C THR A 127 -13.49 -24.44 19.42
N ARG A 128 -13.93 -24.95 18.27
CA ARG A 128 -15.02 -24.42 17.46
C ARG A 128 -15.95 -25.56 17.04
N PRO A 129 -16.90 -25.95 17.89
CA PRO A 129 -18.01 -26.80 17.46
C PRO A 129 -18.89 -26.02 16.46
N MET A 130 -19.34 -26.70 15.43
CA MET A 130 -20.08 -26.14 14.31
C MET A 130 -21.22 -27.07 13.93
N GLN A 131 -22.38 -26.49 13.61
CA GLN A 131 -23.49 -27.19 12.99
C GLN A 131 -23.72 -26.60 11.60
N LEU A 132 -23.55 -27.44 10.58
CA LEU A 132 -23.83 -27.08 9.19
C LEU A 132 -25.34 -27.05 8.92
N GLN A 133 -25.74 -26.44 7.80
CA GLN A 133 -27.15 -26.23 7.44
C GLN A 133 -28.00 -27.52 7.44
N PHE A 134 -27.40 -28.67 7.12
CA PHE A 134 -28.09 -29.96 7.02
C PHE A 134 -28.02 -30.80 8.29
N GLY A 135 -27.52 -30.24 9.39
CA GLY A 135 -27.46 -30.91 10.69
C GLY A 135 -26.11 -31.56 11.01
N ASP A 136 -25.22 -31.69 10.03
CA ASP A 136 -23.90 -32.27 10.26
C ASP A 136 -23.12 -31.47 11.31
N LEU A 137 -22.58 -32.19 12.30
CA LEU A 137 -21.76 -31.63 13.35
C LEU A 137 -20.28 -31.78 13.02
N LEU A 138 -19.56 -30.69 13.24
CA LEU A 138 -18.12 -30.57 13.08
C LEU A 138 -17.52 -29.91 14.32
N GLY A 139 -16.27 -30.20 14.62
CA GLY A 139 -15.56 -29.60 15.73
C GLY A 139 -14.09 -29.43 15.39
N ASP A 140 -13.67 -28.17 15.28
CA ASP A 140 -12.28 -27.82 15.06
C ASP A 140 -11.64 -27.50 16.40
N THR A 141 -10.54 -28.15 16.73
CA THR A 141 -9.75 -27.83 17.92
C THR A 141 -8.33 -27.53 17.50
N GLU A 142 -7.85 -26.35 17.86
CA GLU A 142 -6.52 -25.84 17.55
C GLU A 142 -5.77 -25.49 18.83
N GLY A 143 -4.49 -25.82 18.85
CA GLY A 143 -3.55 -25.41 19.88
C GLY A 143 -2.30 -24.83 19.25
N GLY A 144 -1.72 -23.82 19.88
CA GLY A 144 -0.54 -23.19 19.35
C GLY A 144 0.35 -22.55 20.38
N VAL A 145 1.57 -22.26 19.95
CA VAL A 145 2.61 -21.63 20.75
C VAL A 145 3.23 -20.50 19.94
N SER A 146 3.18 -19.30 20.50
CA SER A 146 3.91 -18.14 20.00
C SER A 146 5.07 -17.86 20.94
N TRP A 147 6.27 -17.72 20.39
CA TRP A 147 7.50 -17.56 21.15
C TRP A 147 8.43 -16.54 20.48
N VAL A 148 8.94 -15.63 21.30
CA VAL A 148 9.93 -14.62 20.92
C VAL A 148 11.31 -14.98 21.46
N ARG A 149 12.34 -14.95 20.62
CA ARG A 149 13.75 -15.04 21.02
C ARG A 149 14.53 -13.86 20.47
N GLY A 150 14.84 -12.90 21.33
CA GLY A 150 15.49 -11.66 20.94
C GLY A 150 14.60 -10.86 19.99
N ARG A 151 15.00 -10.78 18.72
CA ARG A 151 14.26 -10.08 17.65
C ARG A 151 13.52 -11.03 16.70
N SER A 152 13.60 -12.34 16.94
CA SER A 152 12.92 -13.34 16.12
C SER A 152 11.67 -13.84 16.84
N GLU A 153 10.63 -14.12 16.06
CA GLU A 153 9.33 -14.59 16.51
C GLU A 153 9.01 -15.91 15.78
N TYR A 154 8.39 -16.83 16.49
CA TYR A 154 8.08 -18.16 16.01
C TYR A 154 6.69 -18.53 16.47
N ASP A 155 5.85 -18.95 15.53
CA ASP A 155 4.47 -19.32 15.77
C ASP A 155 4.24 -20.72 15.23
N TRP A 156 3.71 -21.57 16.08
CA TRP A 156 3.31 -22.93 15.75
C TRP A 156 1.84 -23.09 16.08
N THR A 157 1.08 -23.65 15.16
CA THR A 157 -0.32 -24.02 15.40
C THR A 157 -0.58 -25.40 14.84
N LEU A 158 -1.25 -26.24 15.62
CA LEU A 158 -1.70 -27.57 15.24
C LEU A 158 -3.20 -27.66 15.47
N GLY A 159 -3.90 -28.31 14.56
CA GLY A 159 -5.34 -28.43 14.65
C GLY A 159 -5.83 -29.81 14.23
N VAL A 160 -6.98 -30.18 14.78
CA VAL A 160 -7.71 -31.39 14.44
C VAL A 160 -9.18 -31.05 14.26
N ARG A 161 -9.82 -31.69 13.28
CA ARG A 161 -11.24 -31.62 13.02
C ARG A 161 -11.85 -33.00 13.19
N LEU A 162 -12.95 -33.03 13.92
CA LEU A 162 -13.75 -34.21 14.17
C LEU A 162 -15.18 -33.91 13.71
N GLY A 163 -15.84 -34.84 13.04
CA GLY A 163 -17.26 -34.70 12.71
C GLY A 163 -17.74 -35.54 11.55
N GLU A 164 -19.06 -35.60 11.40
CA GLU A 164 -19.76 -36.50 10.48
C GLU A 164 -19.59 -36.07 9.01
N ALA A 165 -19.50 -34.76 8.75
CA ALA A 165 -19.36 -34.20 7.41
C ALA A 165 -18.01 -34.54 6.73
N ASP A 166 -16.95 -34.82 7.50
CA ASP A 166 -15.62 -35.14 6.95
C ASP A 166 -15.39 -36.66 6.80
N LYS A 167 -16.36 -37.49 7.20
CA LYS A 167 -16.27 -38.97 7.24
C LYS A 167 -14.94 -39.48 7.84
N GLY A 168 -14.41 -38.79 8.85
CA GLY A 168 -13.11 -39.09 9.45
C GLY A 168 -12.54 -37.97 10.31
N THR A 169 -11.25 -38.08 10.60
CA THR A 169 -10.47 -37.07 11.34
C THR A 169 -9.50 -36.40 10.38
N SER A 170 -9.54 -35.08 10.27
CA SER A 170 -8.52 -34.30 9.56
C SER A 170 -7.65 -33.53 10.54
N ALA A 171 -6.37 -33.37 10.19
CA ALA A 171 -5.40 -32.66 11.01
C ALA A 171 -4.58 -31.70 10.14
N TRP A 172 -4.17 -30.59 10.73
CA TRP A 172 -3.35 -29.60 10.06
C TRP A 172 -2.33 -29.01 11.01
N GLY A 173 -1.35 -28.34 10.43
CA GLY A 173 -0.31 -27.68 11.19
C GLY A 173 0.32 -26.57 10.38
N THR A 174 0.69 -25.50 11.07
CA THR A 174 1.43 -24.38 10.51
C THR A 174 2.59 -24.03 11.41
N PHE A 175 3.71 -23.72 10.79
CA PHE A 175 4.87 -23.14 11.42
C PHE A 175 5.26 -21.88 10.67
N THR A 176 5.38 -20.77 11.39
CA THR A 176 5.86 -19.50 10.87
C THR A 176 7.04 -19.02 11.70
N ALA A 177 8.11 -18.63 11.03
CA ALA A 177 9.26 -17.99 11.65
C ALA A 177 9.45 -16.61 11.03
N THR A 178 9.59 -15.59 11.87
CA THR A 178 9.96 -14.23 11.47
C THR A 178 11.28 -13.87 12.13
N TRP A 179 12.26 -13.45 11.35
CA TRP A 179 13.58 -13.09 11.85
C TRP A 179 14.06 -11.76 11.28
N PRO A 180 14.86 -11.00 12.04
CA PRO A 180 15.44 -9.77 11.54
C PRO A 180 16.48 -10.09 10.46
N LEU A 181 16.45 -9.29 9.41
CA LEU A 181 17.50 -9.22 8.40
C LEU A 181 18.29 -7.92 8.58
N ARG A 182 19.30 -7.70 7.74
CA ARG A 182 20.07 -6.45 7.76
C ARG A 182 19.18 -5.25 7.38
N ALA A 183 19.60 -4.05 7.77
CA ALA A 183 19.00 -2.79 7.37
C ALA A 183 17.51 -2.60 7.75
N GLY A 184 17.07 -3.22 8.85
CA GLY A 184 15.71 -3.07 9.37
C GLY A 184 14.65 -3.93 8.66
N LEU A 185 15.08 -4.78 7.74
CA LEU A 185 14.23 -5.77 7.07
C LEU A 185 13.86 -6.90 8.02
N PHE A 186 12.72 -7.56 7.78
CA PHE A 186 12.37 -8.82 8.43
C PHE A 186 12.00 -9.85 7.35
N GLY A 187 12.58 -11.03 7.46
CA GLY A 187 12.18 -12.18 6.66
C GLY A 187 11.15 -13.00 7.43
N THR A 188 10.14 -13.49 6.72
CA THR A 188 9.17 -14.45 7.25
C THR A 188 9.16 -15.67 6.34
N ALA A 189 9.26 -16.86 6.91
CA ALA A 189 8.96 -18.10 6.20
C ALA A 189 7.89 -18.88 6.96
N SER A 190 6.97 -19.44 6.18
CA SER A 190 5.86 -20.24 6.69
C SER A 190 5.76 -21.54 5.90
N ILE A 191 5.49 -22.63 6.62
CA ILE A 191 5.19 -23.93 6.05
C ILE A 191 4.00 -24.52 6.78
N GLY A 192 3.13 -25.19 6.06
CA GLY A 192 2.03 -25.87 6.71
C GLY A 192 1.03 -26.50 5.76
N SER A 193 -0.07 -26.91 6.36
CA SER A 193 -1.27 -27.36 5.67
C SER A 193 -2.49 -26.70 6.28
N TYR A 194 -3.57 -26.66 5.52
CA TYR A 194 -4.89 -26.25 5.99
C TYR A 194 -5.92 -27.30 5.52
N PRO A 195 -6.95 -27.58 6.34
CA PRO A 195 -7.96 -28.56 6.00
C PRO A 195 -8.86 -28.03 4.87
N VAL A 196 -9.69 -28.91 4.32
CA VAL A 196 -10.80 -28.51 3.42
C VAL A 196 -11.68 -27.50 4.17
N ASP A 197 -12.07 -26.40 3.55
CA ASP A 197 -13.08 -25.50 4.11
C ASP A 197 -14.46 -26.04 3.73
N LEU A 198 -15.09 -26.77 4.64
CA LEU A 198 -16.43 -27.34 4.44
C LEU A 198 -17.53 -26.27 4.46
N ILE A 199 -17.25 -25.07 4.98
CA ILE A 199 -18.21 -23.97 5.04
C ILE A 199 -18.26 -23.26 3.68
N GLN A 200 -17.10 -23.08 3.04
CA GLN A 200 -16.97 -22.45 1.73
C GLN A 200 -16.88 -23.42 0.54
N GLY A 201 -16.70 -24.72 0.81
CA GLY A 201 -16.46 -25.73 -0.22
C GLY A 201 -15.06 -25.63 -0.86
N LEU A 202 -14.07 -25.06 -0.17
CA LEU A 202 -12.71 -24.92 -0.70
C LEU A 202 -11.85 -26.14 -0.38
N PRO A 203 -11.00 -26.59 -1.32
CA PRO A 203 -10.12 -27.73 -1.06
C PRO A 203 -9.04 -27.39 -0.03
N GLY A 204 -8.64 -28.41 0.74
CA GLY A 204 -7.48 -28.32 1.62
C GLY A 204 -6.18 -28.26 0.82
N GLY A 205 -5.09 -27.83 1.47
CA GLY A 205 -3.83 -27.62 0.78
C GLY A 205 -2.61 -27.70 1.67
N ARG A 206 -1.45 -27.71 1.02
CA ARG A 206 -0.13 -27.60 1.64
C ARG A 206 0.58 -26.43 1.01
N TYR A 207 1.35 -25.69 1.79
CA TYR A 207 2.01 -24.49 1.29
C TYR A 207 3.40 -24.30 1.91
N VAL A 208 4.21 -23.57 1.15
CA VAL A 208 5.44 -22.93 1.61
C VAL A 208 5.34 -21.48 1.15
N ALA A 209 5.54 -20.54 2.07
CA ALA A 209 5.49 -19.12 1.77
C ALA A 209 6.74 -18.43 2.33
N VAL A 210 7.22 -17.43 1.59
CA VAL A 210 8.31 -16.55 2.02
C VAL A 210 7.88 -15.12 1.78
N ALA A 211 8.03 -14.27 2.79
CA ALA A 211 7.70 -12.85 2.71
C ALA A 211 8.86 -12.00 3.25
N LEU A 212 8.99 -10.79 2.71
CA LEU A 212 9.94 -9.79 3.16
C LEU A 212 9.17 -8.55 3.63
N ARG A 213 9.30 -8.20 4.91
CA ARG A 213 8.75 -6.97 5.47
C ARG A 213 9.80 -5.87 5.36
N LEU A 214 9.45 -4.82 4.62
CA LEU A 214 10.26 -3.61 4.47
C LEU A 214 9.98 -2.64 5.63
N PRO A 215 11.00 -1.92 6.14
CA PRO A 215 10.76 -0.85 7.10
C PRO A 215 9.92 0.25 6.46
N GLY A 216 8.84 0.65 7.12
CA GLY A 216 7.96 1.70 6.64
C GLY A 216 8.70 3.03 6.43
N GLY A 217 8.51 3.64 5.26
CA GLY A 217 8.83 5.04 4.99
C GLY A 217 10.24 5.36 4.46
N LYS A 218 11.22 4.45 4.56
CA LYS A 218 12.51 4.58 3.86
C LYS A 218 12.99 3.18 3.50
N LEU A 219 12.99 2.83 2.20
CA LEU A 219 13.84 1.74 1.74
C LEU A 219 15.22 2.00 2.36
N PRO A 220 15.85 1.03 3.03
CA PRO A 220 17.22 1.22 3.45
C PRO A 220 17.95 1.59 2.18
N LYS A 221 18.53 2.80 2.14
CA LYS A 221 19.46 3.16 1.07
C LYS A 221 20.45 2.02 1.08
N TRP A 222 20.34 1.13 0.09
CA TRP A 222 21.41 0.18 -0.20
C TRP A 222 22.64 1.04 -0.12
N ARG A 223 23.59 0.67 0.76
CA ARG A 223 24.82 1.45 0.93
C ARG A 223 25.36 1.66 -0.47
N THR A 224 25.03 2.80 -1.06
CA THR A 224 25.68 3.32 -2.22
C THR A 224 27.04 3.55 -1.62
N ARG A 225 27.98 2.69 -2.02
CA ARG A 225 29.40 2.96 -1.88
C ARG A 225 29.51 4.46 -2.11
N PRO A 226 29.97 5.25 -1.11
CA PRO A 226 29.90 6.70 -1.21
C PRO A 226 30.44 7.05 -2.59
N ALA A 227 29.57 7.58 -3.44
CA ALA A 227 30.00 8.07 -4.72
C ALA A 227 31.13 9.05 -4.38
N PRO A 228 32.28 8.99 -5.06
CA PRO A 228 33.32 9.99 -4.85
C PRO A 228 32.64 11.35 -4.85
N ARG A 229 32.94 12.17 -3.84
CA ARG A 229 32.30 13.46 -3.59
C ARG A 229 32.40 14.27 -4.89
N ILE A 230 31.34 14.27 -5.69
CA ILE A 230 31.22 15.19 -6.81
C ILE A 230 30.88 16.51 -6.13
N GLU A 231 31.84 17.42 -6.13
CA GLU A 231 31.58 18.81 -5.74
C GLU A 231 30.34 19.30 -6.49
N PRO A 232 29.40 20.00 -5.84
CA PRO A 232 28.23 20.51 -6.53
C PRO A 232 28.70 21.39 -7.69
N VAL A 233 28.50 20.90 -8.91
CA VAL A 233 28.53 21.75 -10.09
C VAL A 233 27.35 22.68 -9.91
N ILE A 234 27.63 23.92 -9.52
CA ILE A 234 26.67 25.02 -9.62
C ILE A 234 26.14 24.94 -11.05
N PRO A 235 24.83 24.72 -11.30
CA PRO A 235 24.32 24.69 -12.66
C PRO A 235 24.70 26.04 -13.28
N GLU A 236 25.65 26.00 -14.21
CA GLU A 236 26.15 27.20 -14.89
C GLU A 236 24.94 27.89 -15.51
N ARG A 237 24.62 29.08 -14.99
CA ARG A 237 23.61 29.94 -15.60
C ARG A 237 24.15 30.28 -16.99
N PRO A 238 23.47 29.91 -18.08
CA PRO A 238 23.96 30.19 -19.42
C PRO A 238 24.22 31.69 -19.57
N GLU A 239 25.42 32.05 -20.02
CA GLU A 239 25.73 33.44 -20.32
C GLU A 239 24.88 33.88 -21.52
N LEU A 240 24.15 35.00 -21.36
CA LEU A 240 23.38 35.59 -22.45
C LEU A 240 24.38 36.28 -23.40
N PRO A 241 24.52 35.86 -24.66
CA PRO A 241 25.44 36.50 -25.59
C PRO A 241 24.93 37.91 -25.93
N THR A 242 25.63 38.95 -25.49
CA THR A 242 25.27 40.35 -25.76
C THR A 242 25.98 40.94 -26.98
N SER A 243 26.82 40.14 -27.66
CA SER A 243 27.58 40.54 -28.85
C SER A 243 26.71 40.77 -30.08
N GLU A 244 25.55 40.11 -30.16
CA GLU A 244 24.62 40.21 -31.29
C GLU A 244 23.20 40.52 -30.79
N PRO A 245 22.46 41.43 -31.46
CA PRO A 245 21.08 41.72 -31.08
C PRO A 245 20.17 40.52 -31.38
N LEU A 246 19.14 40.35 -30.56
CA LEU A 246 18.13 39.29 -30.66
C LEU A 246 18.68 37.90 -30.34
N THR A 247 19.29 37.73 -29.16
CA THR A 247 19.67 36.41 -28.62
C THR A 247 18.80 36.04 -27.44
N LEU A 248 18.58 34.74 -27.22
CA LEU A 248 17.75 34.20 -26.13
C LEU A 248 18.46 33.07 -25.39
N VAL A 249 18.39 33.08 -24.05
CA VAL A 249 18.80 31.93 -23.23
C VAL A 249 17.68 31.56 -22.25
N ILE A 250 17.57 30.26 -21.96
CA ILE A 250 16.69 29.70 -20.94
C ILE A 250 17.56 29.18 -19.80
N GLY A 251 17.37 29.71 -18.60
CA GLY A 251 18.11 29.35 -17.40
C GLY A 251 17.77 27.95 -16.85
N PRO A 252 18.49 27.49 -15.82
CA PRO A 252 18.13 26.26 -15.12
C PRO A 252 16.76 26.41 -14.43
N ALA A 253 16.12 25.28 -14.12
CA ALA A 253 14.94 25.26 -13.27
C ALA A 253 15.26 25.92 -11.91
N LEU A 254 14.46 26.92 -11.53
CA LEU A 254 14.64 27.70 -10.31
C LEU A 254 14.05 26.99 -9.09
N ASP A 255 13.10 26.07 -9.32
CA ASP A 255 12.37 25.35 -8.29
C ASP A 255 11.92 23.96 -8.77
N SER A 256 11.22 23.23 -7.90
CA SER A 256 10.61 21.92 -8.23
C SER A 256 9.36 22.03 -9.12
N LEU A 257 8.93 23.24 -9.45
CA LEU A 257 7.81 23.51 -10.35
C LEU A 257 8.30 23.80 -11.78
N GLU A 258 9.59 23.60 -12.07
CA GLU A 258 10.21 23.80 -13.39
C GLU A 258 10.04 25.21 -13.96
N ILE A 259 9.95 26.22 -13.08
CA ILE A 259 9.97 27.61 -13.50
C ILE A 259 11.39 27.97 -13.95
N ARG A 260 11.52 28.47 -15.18
CA ARG A 260 12.81 28.88 -15.76
C ARG A 260 12.82 30.36 -16.08
N GLU A 261 13.97 30.99 -15.86
CA GLU A 261 14.22 32.37 -16.29
C GLU A 261 14.53 32.39 -17.79
N ILE A 262 13.76 33.15 -18.55
CA ILE A 262 14.02 33.42 -19.97
C ILE A 262 14.61 34.82 -20.07
N ARG A 263 15.78 34.92 -20.70
CA ARG A 263 16.51 36.17 -20.89
C ARG A 263 16.74 36.41 -22.38
N VAL A 264 16.46 37.62 -22.83
CA VAL A 264 16.58 38.03 -24.22
C VAL A 264 17.40 39.31 -24.31
N TRP A 265 18.39 39.33 -25.20
CA TRP A 265 19.13 40.55 -25.52
C TRP A 265 18.51 41.21 -26.75
N ALA A 266 17.79 42.31 -26.56
CA ALA A 266 17.18 43.08 -27.65
C ALA A 266 17.28 44.58 -27.32
N PRO A 267 18.49 45.15 -27.40
CA PRO A 267 18.70 46.55 -27.09
C PRO A 267 18.00 47.43 -28.13
N GLY A 268 17.40 48.55 -27.69
CA GLY A 268 16.70 49.50 -28.56
C GLY A 268 15.23 49.18 -28.86
N VAL A 269 14.76 47.96 -28.59
CA VAL A 269 13.35 47.58 -28.73
C VAL A 269 12.52 48.17 -27.58
N ARG A 270 11.24 48.51 -27.83
CA ARG A 270 10.34 49.10 -26.84
C ARG A 270 9.46 48.06 -26.15
N GLU A 271 9.16 46.96 -26.83
CA GLU A 271 8.39 45.84 -26.32
C GLU A 271 8.88 44.52 -26.92
N VAL A 272 9.09 43.52 -26.07
CA VAL A 272 9.44 42.16 -26.49
C VAL A 272 8.44 41.20 -25.88
N GLU A 273 7.78 40.44 -26.75
CA GLU A 273 6.85 39.39 -26.36
C GLU A 273 7.39 38.02 -26.83
N LEU A 274 7.25 37.02 -25.98
CA LEU A 274 7.61 35.64 -26.28
C LEU A 274 6.39 34.91 -26.84
N LEU A 275 6.59 34.19 -27.94
CA LEU A 275 5.65 33.18 -28.43
C LEU A 275 6.36 31.83 -28.41
N ALA A 276 5.82 30.85 -27.71
CA ALA A 276 6.40 29.52 -27.63
C ALA A 276 5.33 28.46 -27.41
N ASP A 277 5.66 27.19 -27.64
CA ASP A 277 4.77 26.06 -27.37
C ASP A 277 4.33 25.99 -25.90
N PHE A 278 5.22 26.27 -24.95
CA PHE A 278 4.94 26.26 -23.51
C PHE A 278 4.12 27.47 -23.02
N VAL A 279 3.79 28.41 -23.91
CA VAL A 279 2.82 29.49 -23.66
C VAL A 279 1.66 29.43 -24.67
N ASP A 280 1.42 28.27 -25.26
CA ASP A 280 0.33 28.01 -26.23
C ASP A 280 0.33 28.98 -27.43
N TRP A 281 1.52 29.47 -27.84
CA TRP A 281 1.68 30.50 -28.87
C TRP A 281 0.90 31.80 -28.61
N ILE A 282 0.51 32.04 -27.36
CA ILE A 282 -0.03 33.32 -26.91
C ILE A 282 1.16 34.24 -26.65
N ALA A 283 1.14 35.43 -27.27
CA ALA A 283 2.18 36.43 -27.04
C ALA A 283 2.15 36.90 -25.59
N VAL A 284 3.23 36.61 -24.85
CA VAL A 284 3.40 37.01 -23.45
C VAL A 284 4.52 38.03 -23.31
N PRO A 285 4.33 39.13 -22.57
CA PRO A 285 5.32 40.20 -22.49
C PRO A 285 6.51 39.81 -21.59
N LEU A 286 7.72 40.18 -22.01
CA LEU A 286 8.92 40.16 -21.19
C LEU A 286 9.13 41.52 -20.50
N LEU A 287 9.76 41.51 -19.33
CA LEU A 287 10.07 42.72 -18.56
C LEU A 287 11.42 43.30 -18.96
N LYS A 288 11.41 44.55 -19.44
CA LYS A 288 12.62 45.30 -19.78
C LYS A 288 13.50 45.54 -18.55
N GLN A 289 14.79 45.28 -18.70
CA GLN A 289 15.82 45.50 -17.69
C GLN A 289 16.64 46.76 -18.01
N PRO A 290 17.24 47.41 -17.00
CA PRO A 290 18.00 48.65 -17.20
C PRO A 290 19.19 48.53 -18.16
N ASN A 291 19.73 47.32 -18.32
CA ASN A 291 20.89 47.03 -19.17
C ASN A 291 20.54 46.78 -20.65
N GLY A 292 19.25 46.80 -21.04
CA GLY A 292 18.81 46.48 -22.42
C GLY A 292 18.39 45.01 -22.63
N GLU A 293 18.44 44.21 -21.57
CA GLU A 293 17.93 42.84 -21.54
C GLU A 293 16.41 42.83 -21.29
N TRP A 294 15.76 41.76 -21.73
CA TRP A 294 14.36 41.45 -21.48
C TRP A 294 14.27 40.14 -20.73
N ARG A 295 13.41 40.07 -19.71
CA ARG A 295 13.36 38.94 -18.79
C ARG A 295 11.94 38.51 -18.44
N GLY A 296 11.72 37.21 -18.39
CA GLY A 296 10.47 36.61 -17.91
C GLY A 296 10.71 35.29 -17.19
N TYR A 297 9.70 34.82 -16.48
CA TYR A 297 9.73 33.55 -15.74
C TYR A 297 8.52 32.72 -16.17
N TYR A 298 8.78 31.55 -16.75
CA TYR A 298 7.73 30.70 -17.31
C TYR A 298 7.96 29.25 -16.94
N TYR A 299 6.88 28.47 -16.91
CA TYR A 299 6.95 27.03 -16.81
C TYR A 299 7.52 26.46 -18.10
N VAL A 300 8.68 25.80 -18.03
CA VAL A 300 9.34 25.22 -19.20
C VAL A 300 9.91 23.85 -18.83
N THR A 301 9.27 22.80 -19.36
CA THR A 301 9.67 21.41 -19.17
C THR A 301 11.03 21.13 -19.84
N ALA A 302 11.68 20.02 -19.46
CA ALA A 302 12.80 19.51 -20.24
C ALA A 302 12.28 18.94 -21.57
N GLY A 303 12.93 19.27 -22.69
CA GLY A 303 12.48 18.85 -24.01
C GLY A 303 12.91 19.78 -25.13
N LEU A 304 12.46 19.44 -26.34
CA LEU A 304 12.60 20.29 -27.51
C LEU A 304 11.43 21.27 -27.56
N HIS A 305 11.73 22.56 -27.59
CA HIS A 305 10.75 23.63 -27.62
C HIS A 305 10.90 24.50 -28.87
N ARG A 306 9.77 25.00 -29.36
CA ARG A 306 9.66 25.94 -30.48
C ARG A 306 9.27 27.31 -29.97
N LEU A 307 9.94 28.35 -30.46
CA LEU A 307 9.66 29.72 -30.05
C LEU A 307 10.01 30.77 -31.11
N ASN A 308 9.38 31.94 -30.95
CA ASN A 308 9.60 33.19 -31.67
C ASN A 308 9.51 34.38 -30.69
N LEU A 309 10.02 35.52 -31.11
CA LEU A 309 9.85 36.79 -30.40
C LEU A 309 9.02 37.74 -31.27
N ARG A 310 8.05 38.43 -30.67
CA ARG A 310 7.37 39.56 -31.30
C ARG A 310 7.95 40.86 -30.76
N LEU A 311 8.45 41.69 -31.66
CA LEU A 311 9.12 42.96 -31.37
C LEU A 311 8.17 44.11 -31.71
N ASP A 312 8.00 45.04 -30.78
CA ASP A 312 7.17 46.25 -30.91
C ASP A 312 5.76 45.97 -31.47
N GLY A 313 5.18 44.82 -31.09
CA GLY A 313 3.82 44.39 -31.46
C GLY A 313 3.60 44.03 -32.93
N ARG A 314 4.65 43.94 -33.75
CA ARG A 314 4.50 43.78 -35.22
C ARG A 314 5.40 42.71 -35.83
N GLU A 315 6.69 42.74 -35.52
CA GLU A 315 7.68 41.89 -36.19
C GLU A 315 7.86 40.58 -35.42
N ILE A 316 7.61 39.44 -36.07
CA ILE A 316 7.93 38.13 -35.52
C ILE A 316 9.32 37.73 -36.01
N ALA A 317 10.23 37.53 -35.07
CA ALA A 317 11.63 37.23 -35.35
C ALA A 317 12.10 36.01 -34.55
N VAL A 318 13.01 35.23 -35.15
CA VAL A 318 13.67 34.09 -34.50
C VAL A 318 14.95 34.58 -33.83
N PRO A 319 15.21 34.23 -32.55
CA PRO A 319 16.48 34.56 -31.91
C PRO A 319 17.67 34.00 -32.71
N ARG A 320 18.68 34.84 -32.94
CA ARG A 320 19.80 34.55 -33.85
C ARG A 320 20.67 33.38 -33.40
N ASN A 321 20.71 33.12 -32.11
CA ASN A 321 21.47 32.03 -31.53
C ASN A 321 20.72 30.69 -31.51
N LEU A 322 19.53 30.62 -32.09
CA LEU A 322 18.74 29.39 -32.20
C LEU A 322 18.75 28.83 -33.63
N VAL A 323 18.61 27.51 -33.72
CA VAL A 323 18.43 26.84 -35.02
C VAL A 323 17.06 27.22 -35.56
N THR A 324 17.03 27.78 -36.77
CA THR A 324 15.78 28.13 -37.45
C THR A 324 15.28 26.96 -38.28
N VAL A 325 14.02 26.59 -38.09
CA VAL A 325 13.32 25.59 -38.90
C VAL A 325 12.11 26.23 -39.56
N ARG A 326 11.75 25.79 -40.77
CA ARG A 326 10.52 26.21 -41.43
C ARG A 326 9.34 25.40 -40.88
N ASP A 327 8.27 26.07 -40.51
CA ASP A 327 7.02 25.42 -40.13
C ASP A 327 6.21 24.97 -41.36
N GLU A 328 5.09 24.28 -41.09
CA GLU A 328 4.18 23.73 -42.09
C GLU A 328 3.41 24.81 -42.89
N PHE A 329 3.49 26.06 -42.46
CA PHE A 329 2.88 27.24 -43.08
C PHE A 329 3.92 28.18 -43.71
N ASN A 330 5.16 27.68 -43.88
CA ASN A 330 6.30 28.40 -44.47
C ASN A 330 6.80 29.60 -43.64
N GLY A 331 6.42 29.68 -42.36
CA GLY A 331 6.98 30.57 -41.35
C GLY A 331 8.29 30.04 -40.76
N ALA A 332 9.08 30.91 -40.14
CA ALA A 332 10.34 30.54 -39.48
C ALA A 332 10.14 30.43 -37.96
N VAL A 333 10.68 29.38 -37.35
CA VAL A 333 10.61 29.14 -35.90
C VAL A 333 11.97 28.76 -35.34
N GLY A 334 12.30 29.29 -34.16
CA GLY A 334 13.50 28.91 -33.40
C GLY A 334 13.28 27.63 -32.62
N ILE A 335 14.27 26.74 -32.63
CA ILE A 335 14.29 25.53 -31.80
C ILE A 335 15.32 25.66 -30.69
N VAL A 336 14.90 25.34 -29.47
CA VAL A 336 15.75 25.24 -28.28
C VAL A 336 15.55 23.90 -27.59
N VAL A 337 16.64 23.29 -27.12
CA VAL A 337 16.57 22.06 -26.30
C VAL A 337 16.86 22.43 -24.86
N VAL A 338 15.87 22.22 -24.00
CA VAL A 338 15.94 22.44 -22.56
C VAL A 338 16.26 21.12 -21.88
N LYS A 339 17.30 21.11 -21.04
CA LYS A 339 17.74 19.94 -20.28
C LYS A 339 17.27 19.96 -18.84
#